data_AF-A0A072P1I3-F1
#
_entry.id   AF-A0A072P1I3-F1
#
_cell.length_a   1.000
_cell.length_b   1.000
_cell.length_c   1.000
_cell.angle_alpha   90.00
_cell.angle_beta   90.00
_cell.angle_gamma   90.00
#
_symmetry.space_group_name_H-M   'P 1'
#
loop_
_entity.id
_entity.type
_entity.pdbx_description
1 polymer ?
#
loop_
_entity_poly.entity_id
_entity_poly.type
_entity_poly.pdbx_seq_one_letter_code
_entity_poly.pdbx_strand_id
1 'polypeptide(L)'
;MGGGGVASPTDKIEHIQFSDEEIRAIVTVANNAGTYVTSHAYTPRALQQSVRATARLMAEKYCFLTPTLVTYATMARFSGFLPPASAKKNEKVLQEGLRATTIASQAGVTIRFGTDLLELLHFAQSHEFGLRSQVQSPLDILRSATINPACMLGQEQFLGQIFPDLPRIF
;
A
#
# COMPACT_ATOMS: atom_id res chain seq x y z
N MET A 1 6.24 -9.45 4.45
CA MET A 1 7.16 -8.31 4.67
C MET A 1 8.32 -8.46 3.70
N GLY A 2 8.72 -7.43 2.96
CA GLY A 2 9.89 -7.43 2.07
C GLY A 2 10.95 -6.38 2.45
N GLY A 3 10.64 -5.51 3.41
CA GLY A 3 11.58 -4.58 4.03
C GLY A 3 11.15 -4.21 5.45
N GLY A 4 11.94 -3.38 6.12
CA GLY A 4 11.67 -3.01 7.52
C GLY A 4 10.44 -2.11 7.73
N GLY A 5 9.96 -2.06 8.97
CA GLY A 5 8.76 -1.34 9.39
C GLY A 5 8.99 -0.07 10.21
N VAL A 6 7.98 0.79 10.29
CA VAL A 6 7.96 1.94 11.24
C VAL A 6 7.62 1.46 12.66
N ALA A 7 6.54 0.70 12.81
CA ALA A 7 6.02 0.20 14.10
C ALA A 7 6.77 -1.04 14.64
N SER A 8 7.97 -1.32 14.13
CA SER A 8 8.80 -2.45 14.55
C SER A 8 10.04 -1.97 15.33
N PRO A 9 10.45 -2.68 16.40
CA PRO A 9 11.44 -2.17 17.35
C PRO A 9 12.88 -2.21 16.84
N THR A 10 13.24 -3.23 16.06
CA THR A 10 14.65 -3.57 15.78
C THR A 10 15.06 -3.41 14.33
N ASP A 11 14.13 -3.40 13.38
CA ASP A 11 14.41 -3.25 11.97
C ASP A 11 14.47 -1.77 11.55
N LYS A 12 15.28 -1.51 10.51
CA LYS A 12 15.38 -0.19 9.88
C LYS A 12 14.61 -0.21 8.56
N ILE A 13 14.14 0.96 8.13
CA ILE A 13 13.41 1.11 6.86
C ILE A 13 14.22 0.59 5.67
N GLU A 14 15.55 0.67 5.74
CA GLU A 14 16.48 0.25 4.72
C GLU A 14 16.79 -1.26 4.72
N HIS A 15 16.39 -2.00 5.76
CA HIS A 15 16.62 -3.43 5.82
C HIS A 15 15.82 -4.14 4.71
N ILE A 16 16.49 -5.08 4.05
CA ILE A 16 15.87 -6.02 3.12
C ILE A 16 15.52 -7.28 3.89
N GLN A 17 14.29 -7.76 3.75
CA GLN A 17 13.80 -8.96 4.43
C GLN A 17 13.47 -10.02 3.38
N PHE A 18 13.83 -11.28 3.70
CA PHE A 18 13.81 -12.46 2.82
C PHE A 18 14.79 -12.42 1.64
N SER A 19 15.33 -13.58 1.34
CA SER A 19 16.12 -13.89 0.14
C SER A 19 15.23 -14.03 -1.10
N ASP A 20 15.87 -14.03 -2.27
CA ASP A 20 15.19 -14.28 -3.55
C ASP A 20 14.55 -15.67 -3.58
N GLU A 21 15.21 -16.66 -2.99
CA GLU A 21 14.77 -18.04 -2.91
C GLU A 21 13.52 -18.18 -2.03
N GLU A 22 13.52 -17.52 -0.86
CA GLU A 22 12.36 -17.51 0.05
C GLU A 22 11.16 -16.80 -0.59
N ILE A 23 11.36 -15.63 -1.21
CA ILE A 23 10.29 -14.90 -1.89
C ILE A 23 9.72 -15.75 -3.04
N ARG A 24 10.58 -16.40 -3.82
CA ARG A 24 10.15 -17.30 -4.90
C ARG A 24 9.34 -18.46 -4.35
N ALA A 25 9.78 -19.08 -3.25
CA ALA A 25 9.05 -20.17 -2.61
C ALA A 25 7.65 -19.73 -2.15
N ILE A 26 7.54 -18.56 -1.50
CA ILE A 26 6.25 -17.99 -1.07
C ILE A 26 5.33 -17.76 -2.27
N VAL A 27 5.85 -17.15 -3.35
CA VAL A 27 5.08 -16.90 -4.58
C VAL A 27 4.64 -18.21 -5.24
N THR A 28 5.51 -19.23 -5.29
CA THR A 28 5.16 -20.55 -5.83
C THR A 28 4.01 -21.17 -5.03
N VAL A 29 4.05 -21.12 -3.70
CA VAL A 29 2.97 -21.66 -2.85
C VAL A 29 1.65 -20.92 -3.09
N ALA A 30 1.67 -19.58 -3.14
CA ALA A 30 0.47 -18.79 -3.41
C ALA A 30 -0.13 -19.10 -4.80
N ASN A 31 0.71 -19.19 -5.83
CA ASN A 31 0.27 -19.53 -7.19
C ASN A 31 -0.33 -20.95 -7.27
N ASN A 32 0.25 -21.93 -6.57
CA ASN A 32 -0.30 -23.29 -6.51
C ASN A 32 -1.70 -23.33 -5.90
N ALA A 33 -2.01 -22.40 -4.99
CA ALA A 33 -3.33 -22.21 -4.41
C ALA A 33 -4.25 -21.29 -5.24
N GLY A 34 -3.80 -20.83 -6.41
CA GLY A 34 -4.56 -19.91 -7.27
C GLY A 34 -4.74 -18.51 -6.68
N THR A 35 -3.80 -18.05 -5.83
CA THR A 35 -3.86 -16.74 -5.19
C THR A 35 -2.54 -15.97 -5.36
N TYR A 36 -2.45 -14.79 -4.75
CA TYR A 36 -1.34 -13.84 -4.91
C TYR A 36 -0.64 -13.53 -3.58
N VAL A 37 0.48 -12.82 -3.68
CA VAL A 37 1.26 -12.34 -2.53
C VAL A 37 1.20 -10.82 -2.47
N THR A 38 1.10 -10.27 -1.26
CA THR A 38 1.35 -8.85 -1.00
C THR A 38 2.66 -8.69 -0.23
N SER A 39 3.40 -7.62 -0.50
CA SER A 39 4.66 -7.33 0.20
C SER A 39 4.66 -5.92 0.77
N HIS A 40 4.97 -5.82 2.06
CA HIS A 40 5.30 -4.57 2.73
C HIS A 40 6.74 -4.16 2.39
N ALA A 41 6.92 -3.06 1.67
CA ALA A 41 8.24 -2.57 1.27
C ALA A 41 8.22 -1.05 1.06
N TYR A 42 9.24 -0.35 1.60
CA TYR A 42 9.38 1.10 1.44
C TYR A 42 10.39 1.51 0.37
N THR A 43 11.59 0.92 0.42
CA THR A 43 12.72 1.41 -0.39
C THR A 43 12.70 0.84 -1.80
N PRO A 44 13.28 1.55 -2.80
CA PRO A 44 13.43 1.00 -4.14
C PRO A 44 14.13 -0.36 -4.16
N ARG A 45 15.12 -0.58 -3.28
CA ARG A 45 15.80 -1.87 -3.14
C ARG A 45 14.87 -2.97 -2.62
N ALA A 46 14.05 -2.69 -1.61
CA ALA A 46 13.07 -3.65 -1.09
C ALA A 46 11.96 -3.98 -2.11
N LEU A 47 11.53 -2.98 -2.89
CA LEU A 47 10.61 -3.18 -4.01
C LEU A 47 11.25 -4.03 -5.11
N GLN A 48 12.49 -3.73 -5.51
CA GLN A 48 13.23 -4.57 -6.47
C GLN A 48 13.40 -6.01 -5.96
N GLN A 49 13.67 -6.22 -4.67
CA GLN A 49 13.73 -7.56 -4.10
C GLN A 49 12.37 -8.27 -4.17
N SER A 50 11.29 -7.58 -3.77
CA SER A 50 9.95 -8.18 -3.63
C SER A 50 9.27 -8.48 -4.96
N VAL A 51 9.37 -7.56 -5.93
CA VAL A 51 8.60 -7.62 -7.19
C VAL A 51 9.49 -7.62 -8.43
N ARG A 52 10.83 -7.61 -8.25
CA ARG A 52 11.82 -7.45 -9.34
C ARG A 52 11.52 -6.24 -10.22
N ALA A 53 10.90 -5.21 -9.65
CA ALA A 53 10.27 -4.14 -10.42
C ALA A 53 10.64 -2.72 -9.95
N THR A 54 10.76 -1.82 -10.92
CA THR A 54 10.64 -0.37 -10.75
C THR A 54 9.16 0.03 -10.87
N ALA A 55 8.80 1.29 -10.59
CA ALA A 55 7.42 1.76 -10.79
C ALA A 55 6.90 1.51 -12.22
N ARG A 56 7.75 1.67 -13.25
CA ARG A 56 7.40 1.33 -14.64
C ARG A 56 7.13 -0.16 -14.80
N LEU A 57 8.01 -1.01 -14.26
CA LEU A 57 7.80 -2.45 -14.35
C LEU A 57 6.60 -2.93 -13.51
N MET A 58 6.25 -2.23 -12.43
CA MET A 58 5.01 -2.50 -11.70
C MET A 58 3.80 -2.25 -12.60
N ALA A 59 3.78 -1.14 -13.34
CA ALA A 59 2.71 -0.86 -14.31
C ALA A 59 2.66 -1.93 -15.42
N GLU A 60 3.81 -2.30 -16.00
CA GLU A 60 3.91 -3.32 -17.05
C GLU A 60 3.46 -4.72 -16.57
N LYS A 61 3.71 -5.04 -15.30
CA LYS A 61 3.36 -6.35 -14.70
C LYS A 61 2.03 -6.36 -13.97
N TYR A 62 1.22 -5.31 -14.10
CA TYR A 62 -0.07 -5.17 -13.38
C TYR A 62 0.08 -5.36 -11.86
N CYS A 63 1.20 -4.90 -11.30
CA CYS A 63 1.45 -4.90 -9.87
C CYS A 63 0.79 -3.67 -9.23
N PHE A 64 0.01 -3.91 -8.18
CA PHE A 64 -0.72 -2.86 -7.49
C PHE A 64 0.08 -2.23 -6.36
N LEU A 65 -0.05 -0.91 -6.18
CA LEU A 65 0.48 -0.19 -5.01
C LEU A 65 -0.66 0.21 -4.07
N THR A 66 -0.47 0.05 -2.76
CA THR A 66 -1.40 0.53 -1.73
C THR A 66 -0.69 1.51 -0.78
N PRO A 67 -0.72 2.81 -1.06
CA PRO A 67 -0.29 3.84 -0.11
C PRO A 67 -1.18 3.82 1.13
N THR A 68 -0.58 4.06 2.29
CA THR A 68 -1.25 4.07 3.60
C THR A 68 -0.89 5.35 4.36
N LEU A 69 -1.03 6.51 3.72
CA LEU A 69 -0.45 7.78 4.20
C LEU A 69 -1.02 8.20 5.57
N VAL A 70 -2.30 7.92 5.79
CA VAL A 70 -3.06 8.31 6.96
C VAL A 70 -2.55 7.67 8.24
N THR A 71 -1.95 6.46 8.20
CA THR A 71 -1.39 5.85 9.41
C THR A 71 -0.24 6.69 9.94
N TYR A 72 0.71 7.08 9.08
CA TYR A 72 1.87 7.88 9.48
C TYR A 72 1.47 9.29 9.91
N ALA A 73 0.53 9.90 9.18
CA ALA A 73 0.02 11.23 9.49
C ALA A 73 -0.74 11.25 10.83
N THR A 74 -1.50 10.21 11.12
CA THR A 74 -2.30 10.13 12.35
C THR A 74 -1.42 9.78 13.55
N MET A 75 -0.49 8.82 13.43
CA MET A 75 0.47 8.49 14.48
C MET A 75 1.29 9.72 14.91
N ALA A 76 1.70 10.56 13.96
CA ALA A 76 2.47 11.78 14.23
C ALA A 76 1.72 12.83 15.08
N ARG A 77 0.39 12.75 15.16
CA ARG A 77 -0.43 13.71 15.93
C ARG A 77 -0.50 13.40 17.42
N PHE A 78 -0.19 12.17 17.82
CA PHE A 78 -0.30 11.72 19.20
C PHE A 78 1.08 11.57 19.84
N SER A 79 1.40 12.48 20.76
CA SER A 79 2.66 12.42 21.52
C SER A 79 2.77 11.09 22.27
N GLY A 80 3.94 10.44 22.17
CA GLY A 80 4.20 9.15 22.82
C GLY A 80 3.58 7.94 22.15
N PHE A 81 2.87 8.08 21.02
CA PHE A 81 2.29 6.93 20.31
C PHE A 81 3.38 5.97 19.77
N LEU A 82 4.49 6.53 19.28
CA LEU A 82 5.66 5.77 18.83
C LEU A 82 6.84 6.01 19.78
N PRO A 83 7.65 4.98 20.09
CA PRO A 83 8.97 5.18 20.70
C PRO A 83 9.83 6.15 19.86
N PRO A 84 10.76 6.91 20.46
CA PRO A 84 11.52 7.93 19.74
C PRO A 84 12.24 7.46 18.47
N ALA A 85 12.72 6.21 18.46
CA ALA A 85 13.35 5.62 17.28
C ALA A 85 12.33 5.39 16.14
N SER A 86 11.14 4.88 16.45
CA SER A 86 10.06 4.68 15.47
C SER A 86 9.44 6.00 15.02
N ALA A 87 9.35 7.01 15.89
CA ALA A 87 8.90 8.36 15.51
C ALA A 87 9.78 8.97 14.42
N LYS A 88 11.12 8.82 14.53
CA LYS A 88 12.06 9.23 13.47
C LYS A 88 11.86 8.47 12.16
N LYS A 89 11.57 7.16 12.23
CA LYS A 89 11.23 6.37 11.02
C LYS A 89 9.93 6.88 10.38
N ASN A 90 8.92 7.17 11.21
CA ASN A 90 7.63 7.67 10.78
C ASN A 90 7.72 9.00 10.01
N GLU A 91 8.49 9.96 10.54
CA GLU A 91 8.68 11.26 9.90
C GLU A 91 9.28 11.12 8.50
N LYS A 92 10.33 10.30 8.35
CA LYS A 92 10.96 10.01 7.06
C LYS A 92 9.98 9.39 6.06
N VAL A 93 9.20 8.40 6.49
CA VAL A 93 8.24 7.71 5.62
C VAL A 93 7.08 8.63 5.23
N LEU A 94 6.57 9.44 6.16
CA LEU A 94 5.49 10.38 5.89
C LEU A 94 5.88 11.42 4.83
N GLN A 95 7.08 12.00 4.93
CA GLN A 95 7.58 12.99 3.98
C GLN A 95 7.71 12.39 2.56
N GLU A 96 8.25 11.19 2.44
CA GLU A 96 8.45 10.55 1.13
C GLU A 96 7.18 9.88 0.56
N GLY A 97 6.17 9.59 1.40
CA GLY A 97 4.97 8.86 1.00
C GLY A 97 4.13 9.57 -0.08
N LEU A 98 3.93 10.88 0.05
CA LEU A 98 3.23 11.67 -0.97
C LEU A 98 4.00 11.67 -2.29
N ARG A 99 5.32 11.89 -2.24
CA ARG A 99 6.21 11.86 -3.40
C ARG A 99 6.19 10.50 -4.10
N ALA A 100 6.27 9.41 -3.34
CA ALA A 100 6.22 8.06 -3.88
C ALA A 100 4.87 7.78 -4.57
N THR A 101 3.77 8.26 -4.00
CA THR A 101 2.43 8.16 -4.59
C THR A 101 2.35 8.93 -5.91
N THR A 102 2.91 10.15 -5.98
CA THR A 102 3.00 10.93 -7.22
C THR A 102 3.79 10.18 -8.30
N ILE A 103 4.97 9.65 -7.96
CA ILE A 103 5.83 8.90 -8.90
C ILE A 103 5.10 7.67 -9.44
N ALA A 104 4.44 6.91 -8.57
CA ALA A 104 3.69 5.72 -8.97
C ALA A 104 2.51 6.08 -9.90
N SER A 105 1.77 7.14 -9.56
CA SER A 105 0.65 7.64 -10.37
C SER A 105 1.13 8.07 -11.77
N GLN A 106 2.21 8.86 -11.84
CA GLN A 106 2.81 9.30 -13.11
C GLN A 106 3.40 8.15 -13.94
N ALA A 107 3.85 7.08 -13.29
CA ALA A 107 4.34 5.88 -13.97
C ALA A 107 3.22 4.95 -14.47
N GLY A 108 1.95 5.26 -14.19
CA GLY A 108 0.81 4.44 -14.59
C GLY A 108 0.58 3.21 -13.71
N VAL A 109 1.15 3.17 -12.50
CA VAL A 109 0.90 2.08 -11.54
C VAL A 109 -0.54 2.11 -11.08
N THR A 110 -1.21 0.96 -11.05
CA THR A 110 -2.56 0.86 -10.48
C THR A 110 -2.52 1.03 -8.97
N ILE A 111 -3.02 2.16 -8.48
CA ILE A 111 -3.02 2.49 -7.05
C ILE A 111 -4.35 2.09 -6.40
N ARG A 112 -4.29 1.42 -5.25
CA ARG A 112 -5.43 1.05 -4.40
C ARG A 112 -5.49 1.92 -3.14
N PHE A 113 -6.65 1.94 -2.51
CA PHE A 113 -6.87 2.61 -1.24
C PHE A 113 -6.53 1.69 -0.07
N GLY A 114 -5.77 2.21 0.90
CA GLY A 114 -5.46 1.52 2.14
C GLY A 114 -5.16 2.53 3.23
N THR A 115 -5.33 2.13 4.49
CA THR A 115 -5.15 3.04 5.63
C THR A 115 -4.09 2.57 6.60
N ASP A 116 -4.05 1.27 6.90
CA ASP A 116 -3.07 0.64 7.82
C ASP A 116 -3.02 1.33 9.19
N LEU A 117 -4.17 1.86 9.62
CA LEU A 117 -4.33 2.53 10.90
C LEU A 117 -4.26 1.49 12.04
N LEU A 118 -3.71 1.91 13.17
CA LEU A 118 -3.53 1.05 14.35
C LEU A 118 -4.60 1.37 15.40
N GLU A 119 -5.38 0.36 15.78
CA GLU A 119 -6.32 0.39 16.92
C GLU A 119 -7.17 1.68 17.00
N LEU A 120 -6.89 2.53 18.01
CA LEU A 120 -7.59 3.77 18.31
C LEU A 120 -7.52 4.80 17.19
N LEU A 121 -6.66 4.61 16.19
CA LEU A 121 -6.51 5.53 15.06
C LEU A 121 -7.55 5.28 13.95
N HIS A 122 -8.34 4.21 14.02
CA HIS A 122 -9.34 3.86 12.99
C HIS A 122 -10.35 4.97 12.67
N PHE A 123 -10.62 5.90 13.61
CA PHE A 123 -11.49 7.06 13.35
C PHE A 123 -10.99 7.92 12.16
N ALA A 124 -9.70 7.88 11.85
CA ALA A 124 -9.08 8.66 10.80
C ALA A 124 -9.19 8.02 9.41
N GLN A 125 -9.85 6.86 9.24
CA GLN A 125 -9.87 6.09 7.99
C GLN A 125 -10.16 6.95 6.75
N SER A 126 -11.20 7.79 6.82
CA SER A 126 -11.61 8.64 5.70
C SER A 126 -10.65 9.81 5.41
N HIS A 127 -9.72 10.14 6.32
CA HIS A 127 -8.75 11.21 6.09
C HIS A 127 -7.72 10.85 5.01
N GLU A 128 -7.55 9.57 4.66
CA GLU A 128 -6.71 9.16 3.52
C GLU A 128 -7.17 9.81 2.21
N PHE A 129 -8.48 10.01 2.01
CA PHE A 129 -9.00 10.73 0.84
C PHE A 129 -8.47 12.17 0.78
N GLY A 130 -8.46 12.87 1.93
CA GLY A 130 -7.98 14.24 2.04
C GLY A 130 -6.46 14.36 1.93
N LEU A 131 -5.70 13.35 2.36
CA LEU A 131 -4.25 13.31 2.17
C LEU A 131 -3.90 13.09 0.69
N ARG A 132 -4.57 12.14 0.04
CA ARG A 132 -4.28 11.77 -1.35
C ARG A 132 -4.71 12.85 -2.35
N SER A 133 -5.67 13.72 -2.01
CA SER A 133 -6.10 14.84 -2.88
C SER A 133 -4.99 15.86 -3.16
N GLN A 134 -3.91 15.86 -2.36
CA GLN A 134 -2.73 16.69 -2.60
C GLN A 134 -1.92 16.25 -3.82
N VAL A 135 -2.05 14.98 -4.23
CA VAL A 135 -1.20 14.37 -5.27
C VAL A 135 -1.96 13.57 -6.33
N GLN A 136 -3.27 13.41 -6.19
CA GLN A 136 -4.12 12.65 -7.12
C GLN A 136 -5.44 13.36 -7.37
N SER A 137 -6.02 13.13 -8.56
CA SER A 137 -7.34 13.66 -8.89
C SER A 137 -8.43 12.97 -8.04
N PRO A 138 -9.56 13.64 -7.76
CA PRO A 138 -10.68 13.00 -7.06
C PRO A 138 -11.15 11.69 -7.72
N LEU A 139 -11.16 11.64 -9.06
CA LEU A 139 -11.53 10.44 -9.81
C LEU A 139 -10.56 9.28 -9.57
N ASP A 140 -9.24 9.54 -9.57
CA ASP A 140 -8.24 8.49 -9.33
C ASP A 140 -8.32 7.96 -7.90
N ILE A 141 -8.60 8.83 -6.93
CA ILE A 141 -8.78 8.42 -5.53
C ILE A 141 -10.03 7.55 -5.40
N LEU A 142 -11.16 7.93 -6.01
CA LEU A 142 -12.38 7.12 -6.00
C LEU A 142 -12.14 5.77 -6.66
N ARG A 143 -11.51 5.72 -7.84
CA ARG A 143 -11.14 4.46 -8.51
C ARG A 143 -10.27 3.57 -7.62
N SER A 144 -9.33 4.17 -6.88
CA SER A 144 -8.48 3.43 -5.96
C SER A 144 -9.24 2.82 -4.78
N ALA A 145 -10.39 3.37 -4.41
CA ALA A 145 -11.26 2.85 -3.35
C ALA A 145 -12.39 1.95 -3.88
N THR A 146 -12.53 1.81 -5.20
CA THR A 146 -13.65 1.09 -5.83
C THR A 146 -13.15 0.04 -6.83
N ILE A 147 -12.94 0.43 -8.08
CA ILE A 147 -12.67 -0.52 -9.19
C ILE A 147 -11.29 -1.16 -9.10
N ASN A 148 -10.27 -0.45 -8.61
CA ASN A 148 -8.91 -0.98 -8.53
C ASN A 148 -8.78 -2.12 -7.49
N PRO A 149 -9.31 -1.99 -6.25
CA PRO A 149 -9.29 -3.11 -5.31
C PRO A 149 -10.21 -4.25 -5.74
N ALA A 150 -11.35 -3.97 -6.39
CA ALA A 150 -12.19 -5.02 -6.97
C ALA A 150 -11.42 -5.84 -8.03
N CYS A 151 -10.62 -5.16 -8.88
CA CYS A 151 -9.77 -5.82 -9.87
C CYS A 151 -8.69 -6.70 -9.23
N MET A 152 -8.00 -6.20 -8.21
CA MET A 152 -7.00 -7.01 -7.50
C MET A 152 -7.62 -8.25 -6.83
N LEU A 153 -8.87 -8.15 -6.36
CA LEU A 153 -9.59 -9.27 -5.76
C LEU A 153 -10.17 -10.25 -6.79
N GLY A 154 -10.15 -9.92 -8.10
CA GLY A 154 -10.87 -10.68 -9.13
C GLY A 154 -12.38 -10.68 -8.91
N GLN A 155 -12.92 -9.55 -8.44
CA GLN A 155 -14.33 -9.36 -8.05
C GLN A 155 -14.98 -8.18 -8.77
N GLU A 156 -14.49 -7.79 -9.95
CA GLU A 156 -14.99 -6.64 -10.73
C GLU A 156 -16.47 -6.77 -11.11
N GLN A 157 -16.96 -8.01 -11.19
CA GLN A 157 -18.36 -8.32 -11.49
C GLN A 157 -19.30 -8.14 -10.27
N PHE A 158 -18.74 -7.98 -9.07
CA PHE A 158 -19.48 -7.94 -7.81
C PHE A 158 -19.22 -6.68 -6.98
N LEU A 159 -18.01 -6.10 -7.07
CA LEU A 159 -17.54 -5.01 -6.22
C LEU A 159 -17.06 -3.81 -7.04
N GLY A 160 -17.05 -2.63 -6.40
CA GLY A 160 -16.43 -1.41 -6.93
C GLY A 160 -17.23 -0.67 -8.01
N GLN A 161 -18.34 -1.24 -8.49
CA GLN A 161 -19.20 -0.63 -9.51
C GLN A 161 -20.67 -0.91 -9.20
N ILE A 162 -21.56 -0.04 -9.68
CA ILE A 162 -23.01 -0.23 -9.59
C ILE A 162 -23.49 -0.68 -10.96
N PHE A 163 -24.09 -1.87 -11.02
CA PHE A 163 -24.71 -2.42 -12.23
C PHE A 163 -26.23 -2.52 -12.04
N PRO A 164 -27.03 -2.44 -13.13
CA PRO A 164 -28.50 -2.51 -13.05
C PRO A 164 -29.04 -3.76 -12.34
N ASP A 165 -28.38 -4.91 -12.52
CA ASP A 165 -28.90 -6.24 -12.11
C ASP A 165 -28.08 -6.91 -10.99
N LEU A 166 -27.20 -6.16 -10.31
CA LEU A 166 -26.41 -6.72 -9.22
C LEU A 166 -27.30 -6.88 -7.97
N PRO A 167 -27.38 -8.08 -7.35
CA PRO A 167 -28.15 -8.26 -6.13
C PRO A 167 -27.63 -7.27 -5.08
N ARG A 168 -28.53 -6.44 -4.54
CA ARG A 168 -28.18 -5.52 -3.46
C ARG A 168 -27.74 -6.35 -2.26
N ILE A 169 -26.47 -6.28 -1.91
CA ILE A 169 -25.93 -6.86 -0.68
C ILE A 169 -26.23 -5.87 0.46
N PHE A 170 -27.52 -5.64 0.74
CA PHE A 170 -28.02 -4.91 1.91
C PHE A 170 -29.41 -5.40 2.28
#